data_AF-A0A0M4SGS0-F1
#
_entry.id   AF-A0A0M4SGS0-F1
#
_cell.length_a   1.000
_cell.length_b   1.000
_cell.length_c   1.000
_cell.angle_alpha   90.00
_cell.angle_beta   90.00
_cell.angle_gamma   90.00
#
_symmetry.space_group_name_H-M   'P 1'
#
loop_
_entity.id
_entity.type
_entity.pdbx_description
1 polymer ?
#
loop_
_entity_poly.entity_id
_entity_poly.type
_entity_poly.pdbx_seq_one_letter_code
_entity_poly.pdbx_strand_id
1 'polypeptide(L)'
;MQTISSLDIKIFKEFWWAIFLFSYEIATTQFGFLPPLIGIFFTYMILEYSRKQKQYDEFKHNWYFAIIFIIFAEQIHGFHLFSTIIAFLLFYNFILDWLYTTMKWRNCLLIIFVAAGYALTFLVNNLFAYVLNEQNLAFSSEYLFFIAFESILAIVLFRDKVL
;
A
#
# COMPACT_ATOMS: atom_id res chain seq x y z
N MET A 1 -39.45 14.49 -9.75
CA MET A 1 -38.15 15.00 -9.26
C MET A 1 -37.64 13.96 -8.26
N GLN A 2 -36.80 13.02 -8.70
CA GLN A 2 -36.27 11.99 -7.80
C GLN A 2 -35.25 12.64 -6.86
N THR A 3 -35.54 12.63 -5.56
CA THR A 3 -34.60 13.05 -4.51
C THR A 3 -33.49 12.01 -4.43
N ILE A 4 -32.32 12.35 -4.96
CA ILE A 4 -31.11 11.54 -4.82
C ILE A 4 -30.83 11.40 -3.32
N SER A 5 -30.72 10.16 -2.84
CA SER A 5 -30.42 9.89 -1.43
C SER A 5 -28.98 10.31 -1.11
N SER A 6 -28.71 10.73 0.13
CA SER A 6 -27.35 11.01 0.60
C SER A 6 -26.43 9.79 0.47
N LEU A 7 -27.00 8.58 0.52
CA LEU A 7 -26.30 7.32 0.29
C LEU A 7 -25.85 7.19 -1.17
N ASP A 8 -26.71 7.53 -2.13
CA ASP A 8 -26.41 7.44 -3.56
C ASP A 8 -25.26 8.38 -3.94
N ILE A 9 -25.25 9.59 -3.36
CA ILE A 9 -24.17 10.58 -3.57
C ILE A 9 -22.83 10.04 -3.03
N LYS A 10 -22.86 9.39 -1.86
CA LYS A 10 -21.65 8.82 -1.25
C LYS A 10 -21.09 7.67 -2.09
N ILE A 11 -21.92 6.73 -2.51
CA ILE A 11 -21.53 5.61 -3.37
C ILE A 11 -20.96 6.13 -4.69
N PHE A 12 -21.63 7.11 -5.30
CA PHE A 12 -21.17 7.74 -6.54
C PHE A 12 -19.79 8.39 -6.38
N LYS A 13 -19.55 9.09 -5.26
CA LYS A 13 -18.25 9.70 -4.96
C LYS A 13 -17.16 8.64 -4.77
N GLU A 14 -17.44 7.57 -4.03
CA GLU A 14 -16.50 6.46 -3.81
C GLU A 14 -16.14 5.75 -5.12
N PHE A 15 -17.14 5.55 -5.99
CA PHE A 15 -16.94 4.99 -7.32
C PHE A 15 -16.02 5.85 -8.20
N TRP A 16 -16.26 7.16 -8.26
CA TRP A 16 -15.39 8.08 -9.00
C TRP A 16 -13.98 8.15 -8.42
N TRP A 17 -13.86 8.07 -7.10
CA TRP A 17 -12.56 8.02 -6.43
C TRP A 17 -11.79 6.74 -6.81
N ALA A 18 -12.46 5.59 -6.85
CA ALA A 18 -11.86 4.35 -7.30
C ALA A 18 -11.38 4.44 -8.76
N ILE A 19 -12.22 4.97 -9.65
CA ILE A 19 -11.85 5.19 -11.06
C ILE A 19 -10.62 6.09 -11.16
N PHE A 20 -10.59 7.20 -10.42
CA PHE A 20 -9.44 8.11 -10.40
C PHE A 20 -8.16 7.37 -9.99
N LEU A 21 -8.21 6.56 -8.93
CA LEU A 21 -7.04 5.82 -8.46
C LEU A 21 -6.56 4.78 -9.47
N PHE A 22 -7.45 3.99 -10.06
CA PHE A 22 -7.06 3.03 -11.09
C PHE A 22 -6.52 3.71 -12.35
N SER A 23 -7.09 4.86 -12.72
CA SER A 23 -6.61 5.64 -13.88
C SER A 23 -5.24 6.26 -13.60
N TYR A 24 -5.02 6.73 -12.36
CA TYR A 24 -3.71 7.18 -11.89
C TYR A 24 -2.69 6.05 -11.98
N GLU A 25 -3.04 4.84 -11.52
CA GLU A 25 -2.14 3.67 -11.57
C GLU A 25 -1.82 3.21 -12.99
N ILE A 26 -2.74 3.38 -13.94
CA ILE A 26 -2.42 3.17 -15.35
C ILE A 26 -1.43 4.25 -15.83
N ALA A 27 -1.61 5.50 -15.41
CA ALA A 27 -0.74 6.60 -15.80
C ALA A 27 0.70 6.46 -15.26
N THR A 28 0.90 5.87 -14.07
CA THR A 28 2.25 5.64 -13.50
C THR A 28 3.12 4.75 -14.40
N THR A 29 2.53 3.89 -15.24
CA THR A 29 3.30 3.11 -16.24
C THR A 29 3.92 3.96 -17.35
N GLN A 30 3.31 5.09 -17.66
CA GLN A 30 3.75 5.98 -18.73
C GLN A 30 4.66 7.09 -18.19
N PHE A 31 4.41 7.51 -16.95
CA PHE A 31 5.12 8.61 -16.30
C PHE A 31 6.00 8.06 -15.17
N GLY A 32 7.28 7.78 -15.46
CA GLY A 32 8.23 7.22 -14.48
C GLY A 32 8.53 8.09 -13.26
N PHE A 33 8.02 9.32 -13.19
CA PHE A 33 8.08 10.16 -11.98
C PHE A 33 6.87 9.98 -11.06
N LEU A 34 5.78 9.34 -11.52
CA LEU A 34 4.61 9.11 -10.69
C LEU A 34 4.77 7.80 -9.92
N PRO A 35 4.71 7.83 -8.58
CA PRO A 35 4.86 6.64 -7.78
C PRO A 35 3.58 5.78 -7.80
N PRO A 36 3.67 4.44 -7.79
CA PRO A 36 2.55 3.51 -7.89
C PRO A 36 1.71 3.36 -6.61
N LEU A 37 1.96 4.20 -5.59
CA LEU A 37 1.23 4.23 -4.31
C LEU A 37 1.26 2.90 -3.54
N ILE A 38 2.11 1.94 -3.92
CA ILE A 38 2.25 0.64 -3.27
C ILE A 38 2.60 0.86 -1.80
N GLY A 39 3.55 1.75 -1.50
CA GLY A 39 3.97 2.05 -0.13
C GLY A 39 2.86 2.72 0.70
N ILE A 40 2.08 3.63 0.13
CA ILE A 40 0.92 4.27 0.76
C ILE A 40 -0.13 3.24 1.13
N PHE A 41 -0.56 2.42 0.17
CA PHE A 41 -1.59 1.42 0.42
C PHE A 41 -1.08 0.31 1.35
N PHE A 42 0.18 -0.07 1.27
CA PHE A 42 0.81 -1.01 2.20
C PHE A 42 0.79 -0.47 3.64
N THR A 43 1.19 0.80 3.81
CA THR A 43 1.14 1.50 5.08
C THR A 43 -0.29 1.56 5.62
N TYR A 44 -1.26 1.89 4.76
CA TYR A 44 -2.68 1.91 5.13
C TYR A 44 -3.18 0.54 5.60
N MET A 45 -2.81 -0.55 4.90
CA MET A 45 -3.16 -1.91 5.30
C MET A 45 -2.59 -2.24 6.68
N ILE A 46 -1.34 -1.89 6.98
CA ILE A 46 -0.71 -2.11 8.30
C ILE A 46 -1.48 -1.38 9.39
N LEU A 47 -1.80 -0.11 9.18
CA LEU A 47 -2.47 0.72 10.18
C LEU A 47 -3.88 0.20 10.47
N GLU A 48 -4.68 -0.10 9.44
CA GLU A 48 -6.04 -0.63 9.64
C GLU A 48 -6.04 -2.02 10.24
N TYR A 49 -5.10 -2.90 9.85
CA TYR A 49 -4.96 -4.22 10.45
C TYR A 49 -4.56 -4.13 11.93
N SER A 50 -3.59 -3.27 12.26
CA SER A 50 -3.17 -3.00 13.64
C SER A 50 -4.32 -2.45 14.48
N ARG A 51 -5.08 -1.49 13.92
CA ARG A 51 -6.26 -0.91 14.56
C ARG A 51 -7.29 -1.99 14.86
N LYS A 52 -7.58 -2.84 13.87
CA LYS A 52 -8.52 -3.97 14.02
C LYS A 52 -8.13 -4.87 15.18
N GLN A 53 -6.86 -5.27 15.26
CA GLN A 53 -6.40 -6.13 16.34
C GLN A 53 -6.50 -5.48 17.72
N LYS A 54 -6.17 -4.19 17.83
CA LYS A 54 -6.24 -3.45 19.11
C LYS A 54 -7.68 -3.17 19.55
N GLN A 55 -8.58 -2.87 18.62
CA GLN A 55 -9.95 -2.43 18.90
C GLN A 55 -11.00 -3.54 18.76
N TYR A 56 -10.61 -4.74 18.31
CA TYR A 56 -11.51 -5.87 17.99
C TYR A 56 -12.68 -5.48 17.07
N ASP A 57 -12.41 -4.56 16.15
CA ASP A 57 -13.40 -4.02 15.20
C ASP A 57 -13.46 -4.85 13.91
N GLU A 58 -14.45 -4.58 13.06
CA GLU A 58 -14.54 -5.17 11.73
C GLU A 58 -13.69 -4.40 10.70
N PHE A 59 -13.28 -5.08 9.63
CA PHE A 59 -12.63 -4.41 8.52
C PHE A 59 -13.63 -3.55 7.75
N LYS A 60 -13.29 -2.28 7.57
CA LYS A 60 -14.05 -1.36 6.72
C LYS A 60 -13.85 -1.72 5.25
N HIS A 61 -14.85 -1.41 4.41
CA HIS A 61 -14.80 -1.64 2.97
C HIS A 61 -13.50 -1.14 2.30
N ASN A 62 -12.99 0.01 2.76
CA ASN A 62 -11.75 0.61 2.28
C ASN A 62 -10.51 -0.28 2.43
N TRP A 63 -10.47 -1.20 3.41
CA TRP A 63 -9.37 -2.15 3.55
C TRP A 63 -9.35 -3.20 2.43
N TYR A 64 -10.53 -3.71 2.05
CA TYR A 64 -10.65 -4.61 0.91
C TYR A 64 -10.31 -3.89 -0.41
N PHE A 65 -10.74 -2.63 -0.55
CA PHE A 65 -10.35 -1.81 -1.68
C PHE A 65 -8.83 -1.64 -1.79
N ALA A 66 -8.12 -1.43 -0.66
CA ALA A 66 -6.67 -1.32 -0.64
C ALA A 66 -5.97 -2.60 -1.15
N ILE A 67 -6.48 -3.78 -0.79
CA ILE A 67 -5.97 -5.06 -1.30
C ILE A 67 -6.15 -5.15 -2.81
N ILE A 68 -7.35 -4.86 -3.31
CA ILE A 68 -7.64 -4.91 -4.75
C ILE A 68 -6.74 -3.93 -5.50
N PHE A 69 -6.58 -2.71 -4.96
CA PHE A 69 -5.71 -1.70 -5.55
C PHE A 69 -4.25 -2.17 -5.63
N ILE A 70 -3.71 -2.75 -4.55
CA ILE A 70 -2.34 -3.27 -4.55
C ILE A 70 -2.16 -4.42 -5.53
N ILE A 71 -3.10 -5.37 -5.59
CA ILE A 71 -3.03 -6.47 -6.56
C ILE A 71 -3.00 -5.92 -7.98
N PHE A 72 -3.81 -4.90 -8.26
CA PHE A 72 -3.82 -4.24 -9.57
C PHE A 72 -2.48 -3.54 -9.86
N ALA A 73 -1.95 -2.77 -8.90
CA ALA A 73 -0.65 -2.11 -9.00
C ALA A 73 0.49 -3.11 -9.27
N GLU A 74 0.49 -4.26 -8.59
CA GLU A 74 1.48 -5.33 -8.83
C GLU A 74 1.49 -5.77 -10.29
N GLN A 75 0.32 -6.10 -10.84
CA GLN A 75 0.23 -6.64 -12.21
C GLN A 75 0.66 -5.61 -13.25
N ILE A 76 0.36 -4.35 -13.01
CA ILE A 76 0.71 -3.25 -13.91
C ILE A 76 2.21 -2.94 -13.88
N HIS A 77 2.83 -3.05 -12.71
CA HIS A 77 4.25 -2.77 -12.53
C HIS A 77 5.16 -4.00 -12.69
N GLY A 78 4.62 -5.12 -13.16
CA GLY A 78 5.38 -6.33 -13.51
C GLY A 78 5.79 -7.18 -12.31
N PHE A 79 5.17 -6.98 -11.15
CA PHE A 79 5.35 -7.85 -10.00
C PHE A 79 4.52 -9.14 -10.15
N HIS A 80 5.05 -10.24 -9.64
CA HIS A 80 4.31 -11.48 -9.46
C HIS A 80 3.12 -11.26 -8.52
N LEU A 81 2.00 -11.89 -8.86
CA LEU A 81 0.75 -11.80 -8.11
C LEU A 81 0.96 -12.15 -6.62
N PHE A 82 0.40 -11.31 -5.74
CA PHE A 82 0.42 -11.44 -4.28
C PHE A 82 1.76 -11.20 -3.59
N SER A 83 2.79 -10.71 -4.29
CA SER A 83 4.10 -10.42 -3.69
C SER A 83 3.99 -9.46 -2.49
N THR A 84 3.20 -8.40 -2.64
CA THR A 84 2.91 -7.36 -1.64
C THR A 84 2.05 -7.89 -0.51
N ILE A 85 1.10 -8.80 -0.79
CA ILE A 85 0.28 -9.41 0.27
C ILE A 85 1.15 -10.30 1.15
N ILE A 86 2.02 -11.11 0.55
CA ILE A 86 2.97 -11.94 1.29
C ILE A 86 3.96 -11.04 2.05
N ALA A 87 4.48 -10.00 1.42
CA ALA A 87 5.32 -9.00 2.08
C ALA A 87 4.62 -8.35 3.29
N PHE A 88 3.33 -8.04 3.16
CA PHE A 88 2.50 -7.51 4.23
C PHE A 88 2.39 -8.51 5.39
N LEU A 89 2.08 -9.78 5.09
CA LEU A 89 2.00 -10.84 6.10
C LEU A 89 3.34 -11.04 6.80
N LEU A 90 4.47 -11.05 6.08
CA LEU A 90 5.79 -11.16 6.66
C LEU A 90 6.12 -9.97 7.57
N PHE A 91 5.91 -8.75 7.08
CA PHE A 91 6.16 -7.53 7.85
C PHE A 91 5.32 -7.49 9.12
N TYR A 92 4.03 -7.78 8.98
CA TYR A 92 3.08 -7.77 10.08
C TYR A 92 3.46 -8.78 11.17
N ASN A 93 3.71 -10.04 10.81
CA ASN A 93 3.93 -11.10 11.80
C ASN A 93 5.33 -11.09 12.44
N PHE A 94 6.35 -10.58 11.75
CA PHE A 94 7.74 -10.70 12.22
C PHE A 94 8.38 -9.37 12.64
N ILE A 95 7.96 -8.24 12.05
CA ILE A 95 8.67 -6.97 12.20
C ILE A 95 7.85 -5.94 13.00
N LEU A 96 6.54 -5.91 12.79
CA LEU A 96 5.69 -4.81 13.27
C LEU A 96 5.70 -4.62 14.79
N ASP A 97 5.56 -5.70 15.56
CA ASP A 97 5.54 -5.64 17.03
C ASP A 97 6.88 -5.18 17.60
N TRP A 98 7.99 -5.66 17.02
CA TRP A 98 9.32 -5.19 17.37
C TRP A 98 9.50 -3.69 17.06
N LEU A 99 8.93 -3.23 15.95
CA LEU A 99 9.03 -1.84 15.55
C LEU A 99 8.23 -0.92 16.47
N TYR A 100 7.00 -1.29 16.85
CA TYR A 100 6.20 -0.51 17.79
C TYR A 100 6.81 -0.44 19.20
N THR A 101 7.52 -1.48 19.63
CA THR A 101 8.19 -1.50 20.96
C THR A 101 9.49 -0.71 20.97
N THR A 102 10.25 -0.74 19.87
CA THR A 102 11.57 -0.10 19.78
C THR A 102 11.49 1.36 19.34
N MET A 103 10.61 1.70 18.40
CA MET A 103 10.58 3.00 17.74
C MET A 103 9.44 3.88 18.27
N LYS A 104 9.81 4.95 19.01
CA LYS A 104 8.83 5.90 19.57
C LYS A 104 8.42 7.01 18.59
N TRP A 105 9.18 7.22 17.52
CA TRP A 105 8.91 8.30 16.57
C TRP A 105 7.91 7.87 15.50
N ARG A 106 6.68 8.38 15.60
CA ARG A 106 5.55 8.04 14.72
C ARG A 106 5.81 8.29 13.24
N ASN A 107 6.47 9.39 12.89
CA ASN A 107 6.78 9.69 11.49
C ASN A 107 7.82 8.72 10.93
N CYS A 108 8.77 8.28 11.76
CA CYS A 108 9.75 7.26 11.37
C CYS A 108 9.08 5.92 11.09
N LEU A 109 8.08 5.53 11.90
CA LEU A 109 7.29 4.32 11.65
C LEU A 109 6.64 4.36 10.26
N LEU A 110 6.03 5.48 9.87
CA LEU A 110 5.40 5.63 8.55
C LEU A 110 6.41 5.52 7.40
N ILE A 111 7.59 6.15 7.54
CA ILE A 111 8.69 6.02 6.56
C ILE A 111 9.10 4.55 6.42
N ILE A 112 9.24 3.85 7.55
CA ILE A 112 9.62 2.42 7.56
C ILE A 112 8.53 1.56 6.92
N PHE A 113 7.24 1.85 7.16
CA PHE A 113 6.14 1.11 6.54
C PHE A 113 6.12 1.28 5.02
N VAL A 114 6.31 2.51 4.52
CA VAL A 114 6.43 2.76 3.07
C VAL A 114 7.66 2.04 2.49
N ALA A 115 8.82 2.21 3.12
CA ALA A 115 10.06 1.57 2.65
C ALA A 115 9.95 0.04 2.65
N ALA A 116 9.37 -0.55 3.70
CA ALA A 116 9.11 -1.98 3.78
C ALA A 116 8.12 -2.45 2.71
N GLY A 117 7.09 -1.66 2.43
CA GLY A 117 6.12 -1.95 1.37
C GLY A 117 6.77 -2.11 0.00
N TYR A 118 7.81 -1.34 -0.31
CA TYR A 118 8.59 -1.52 -1.54
C TYR A 118 9.65 -2.62 -1.41
N ALA A 119 10.49 -2.56 -0.38
CA ALA A 119 11.63 -3.44 -0.23
C ALA A 119 11.21 -4.92 -0.07
N LEU A 120 10.23 -5.21 0.79
CA LEU A 120 9.78 -6.59 1.01
C LEU A 120 8.99 -7.11 -0.18
N THR A 121 8.16 -6.30 -0.82
CA THR A 121 7.45 -6.70 -2.06
C THR A 121 8.43 -7.09 -3.13
N PHE A 122 9.49 -6.30 -3.31
CA PHE A 122 10.54 -6.60 -4.27
C PHE A 122 11.34 -7.87 -3.91
N LEU A 123 11.64 -8.08 -2.63
CA LEU A 123 12.29 -9.30 -2.17
C LEU A 123 11.43 -10.54 -2.41
N VAL A 124 10.14 -10.49 -2.08
CA VAL A 124 9.19 -11.60 -2.32
C VAL A 124 9.02 -11.84 -3.82
N ASN A 125 8.91 -10.77 -4.61
CA ASN A 125 8.82 -10.87 -6.06
C ASN A 125 10.02 -11.60 -6.65
N ASN A 126 11.23 -11.21 -6.27
CA ASN A 126 12.43 -11.85 -6.80
C ASN A 126 12.64 -13.27 -6.25
N LEU A 127 12.09 -13.58 -5.06
CA LEU A 127 12.00 -14.96 -4.61
C LEU A 127 11.10 -15.80 -5.53
N PHE A 128 9.95 -15.25 -5.96
CA PHE A 128 9.11 -15.91 -6.95
C PHE A 128 9.80 -16.07 -8.30
N ALA A 129 10.40 -15.00 -8.82
CA ALA A 129 11.15 -15.05 -10.08
C ALA A 129 12.25 -16.13 -10.02
N TYR A 130 12.96 -16.23 -8.91
CA TYR A 130 13.96 -17.28 -8.69
C TYR A 130 13.35 -18.69 -8.70
N VAL A 131 12.25 -18.93 -7.99
CA VAL A 131 11.58 -20.24 -7.96
C VAL A 131 11.03 -20.64 -9.33
N LEU A 132 10.56 -19.66 -10.10
CA LEU A 132 9.99 -19.86 -11.44
C LEU A 132 11.05 -19.89 -12.55
N ASN A 133 12.33 -19.67 -12.23
CA ASN A 133 13.43 -19.48 -13.19
C ASN A 133 13.17 -18.34 -14.20
N GLU A 134 12.51 -17.28 -13.75
CA GLU A 134 12.27 -16.06 -14.50
C GLU A 134 13.34 -15.00 -14.20
N GLN A 135 13.39 -13.95 -15.02
CA GLN A 135 14.33 -12.85 -14.80
C GLN A 135 13.93 -12.05 -13.56
N ASN A 136 14.88 -11.81 -12.66
CA ASN A 136 14.66 -10.95 -11.51
C ASN A 136 14.31 -9.53 -11.95
N LEU A 137 13.32 -8.93 -11.27
CA LEU A 137 13.07 -7.50 -11.38
C LEU A 137 14.28 -6.75 -10.81
N ALA A 138 14.67 -5.63 -11.42
CA ALA A 138 15.80 -4.81 -10.99
C ALA A 138 15.34 -3.65 -10.10
N PHE A 139 16.03 -3.42 -8.98
CA PHE A 139 15.69 -2.34 -8.06
C PHE A 139 16.35 -1.06 -8.57
N SER A 140 15.63 -0.31 -9.40
CA SER A 140 16.11 0.96 -9.96
C SER A 140 16.12 2.09 -8.91
N SER A 141 16.81 3.19 -9.24
CA SER A 141 16.79 4.41 -8.42
C SER A 141 15.41 5.07 -8.35
N GLU A 142 14.48 4.73 -9.25
CA GLU A 142 13.11 5.26 -9.26
C GLU A 142 12.35 4.82 -8.01
N TYR A 143 12.54 3.57 -7.57
CA TYR A 143 11.93 3.08 -6.33
C TYR A 143 12.41 3.86 -5.09
N LEU A 144 13.66 4.33 -5.07
CA LEU A 144 14.13 5.20 -3.99
C LEU A 144 13.40 6.54 -3.97
N PHE A 145 13.15 7.11 -5.15
CA PHE A 145 12.34 8.31 -5.29
C PHE A 145 10.88 8.07 -4.86
N PHE A 146 10.29 6.94 -5.27
CA PHE A 146 8.92 6.57 -4.87
C PHE A 146 8.81 6.41 -3.36
N ILE A 147 9.75 5.71 -2.72
CA ILE A 147 9.81 5.57 -1.26
C ILE A 147 9.88 6.95 -0.59
N ALA A 148 10.74 7.85 -1.07
CA ALA A 148 10.88 9.18 -0.47
C ALA A 148 9.59 10.01 -0.62
N PHE A 149 9.02 10.06 -1.82
CA PHE A 149 7.80 10.82 -2.11
C PHE A 149 6.59 10.28 -1.34
N GLU A 150 6.38 8.96 -1.38
CA GLU A 150 5.28 8.33 -0.66
C GLU A 150 5.47 8.37 0.85
N SER A 151 6.70 8.41 1.35
CA SER A 151 6.93 8.61 2.78
C SER A 151 6.42 9.98 3.24
N ILE A 152 6.68 11.04 2.47
CA ILE A 152 6.16 12.38 2.76
C ILE A 152 4.64 12.35 2.76
N LEU A 153 4.03 11.75 1.73
CA LEU A 153 2.58 11.61 1.65
C LEU A 153 2.01 10.78 2.81
N ALA A 154 2.65 9.67 3.20
CA ALA A 154 2.22 8.83 4.31
C ALA A 154 2.21 9.61 5.62
N ILE A 155 3.23 10.43 5.87
CA ILE A 155 3.29 11.31 7.05
C ILE A 155 2.11 12.30 7.02
N VAL A 156 1.84 12.95 5.90
CA VAL A 156 0.73 13.89 5.78
C VAL A 156 -0.63 13.21 5.99
N LEU A 157 -0.82 12.00 5.43
CA LEU A 157 -2.10 11.29 5.45
C LEU A 157 -2.37 10.51 6.74
N PHE A 158 -1.34 10.02 7.40
CA PHE A 158 -1.47 9.00 8.45
C PHE A 158 -0.81 9.35 9.79
N ARG A 159 -0.13 10.49 9.95
CA ARG A 159 0.55 10.87 11.21
C ARG A 159 -0.30 10.70 12.46
N ASP A 160 -1.60 11.01 12.39
CA ASP A 160 -2.52 10.99 13.53
C ASP A 160 -3.13 9.60 13.77
N LYS A 161 -2.90 8.64 12.85
CA LYS A 161 -3.41 7.26 12.92
C LYS A 161 -2.42 6.27 13.53
N VAL A 162 -1.16 6.68 13.70
CA VAL A 162 -0.14 5.87 14.37
C VAL A 162 -0.37 5.97 15.89
N LEU A 163 -0.91 4.90 16.48
CA LEU A 163 -1.23 4.80 17.92
C LEU A 163 -0.04 4.33 18.73
#